data_AF-A0A8T5IE44-F1
#
_entry.id   AF-A0A8T5IE44-F1
#
_cell.length_a   1.000
_cell.length_b   1.000
_cell.length_c   1.000
_cell.angle_alpha   90.00
_cell.angle_beta   90.00
_cell.angle_gamma   90.00
#
_symmetry.space_group_name_H-M   'P 1'
#
loop_
_entity.id
_entity.type
_entity.pdbx_description
1 polymer ?
#
loop_
_entity_poly.entity_id
_entity_poly.type
_entity_poly.pdbx_seq_one_letter_code
_entity_poly.pdbx_strand_id
1 'polypeptide(L)'
;MGDAADAWLRLGEAVIIKGTGKPLKPPLSYTLLQWTVVPFIRFFIRIKPYGIERIPKQGSGIFVANHLSHVDPIVVISVVRKKLHYLAKDEHFTTPGVSLLMKATGQIKTERESGAADA
;
A
#
# COMPACT_ATOMS: atom_id res chain seq x y z
N MET A 1 11.42 -23.63 4.25
CA MET A 1 10.33 -22.65 4.54
C MET A 1 10.68 -21.81 5.78
N GLY A 2 11.86 -21.18 5.83
CA GLY A 2 12.35 -20.50 7.05
C GLY A 2 13.03 -19.15 6.80
N ASP A 3 12.77 -18.50 5.67
CA ASP A 3 13.54 -17.29 5.28
C ASP A 3 12.79 -15.99 5.64
N ALA A 4 11.52 -15.86 5.21
CA ALA A 4 10.77 -14.63 5.43
C ALA A 4 10.35 -14.42 6.90
N ALA A 5 9.91 -15.47 7.61
CA ALA A 5 9.45 -15.34 8.99
C ALA A 5 10.59 -14.94 9.94
N ASP A 6 11.77 -15.55 9.77
CA ASP A 6 12.98 -15.21 10.52
C ASP A 6 13.50 -13.81 10.16
N ALA A 7 13.44 -13.43 8.89
CA ALA A 7 13.79 -12.07 8.47
C ALA A 7 12.88 -11.01 9.12
N TRP A 8 11.57 -11.27 9.22
CA TRP A 8 10.63 -10.36 9.90
C TRP A 8 10.89 -10.26 11.40
N LEU A 9 11.24 -11.37 12.06
CA LEU A 9 11.62 -11.39 13.48
C LEU A 9 12.89 -10.55 13.72
N ARG A 10 13.94 -10.77 12.93
CA ARG A 10 15.20 -10.00 13.02
C ARG A 10 15.00 -8.51 12.73
N LEU A 11 14.17 -8.18 11.75
CA LEU A 11 13.84 -6.79 11.45
C LEU A 11 13.09 -6.17 12.64
N GLY A 12 12.11 -6.87 13.20
CA GLY A 12 11.33 -6.40 14.36
C GLY A 12 12.20 -6.10 15.59
N GLU A 13 13.21 -6.93 15.85
CA GLU A 13 14.21 -6.67 16.90
C GLU A 13 15.06 -5.43 16.60
N ALA A 14 15.42 -5.23 15.33
CA ALA A 14 16.29 -4.13 14.91
C ALA A 14 15.59 -2.76 14.85
N VAL A 15 14.30 -2.69 14.51
CA VAL A 15 13.58 -1.40 14.37
C VAL A 15 12.88 -0.91 15.64
N ILE A 16 12.79 -1.68 16.73
CA ILE A 16 12.11 -1.29 17.99
C ILE A 16 10.62 -0.90 17.79
N ILE A 17 10.06 -1.09 16.59
CA ILE A 17 8.65 -0.79 16.30
C ILE A 17 7.82 -2.00 16.72
N LYS A 18 7.12 -1.89 17.85
CA LYS A 18 6.12 -2.88 18.25
C LYS A 18 4.89 -2.76 17.35
N GLY A 19 4.61 -3.82 16.58
CA GLY A 19 3.38 -3.90 15.81
C GLY A 19 2.14 -3.80 16.71
N THR A 20 1.04 -3.25 16.18
CA THR A 20 -0.19 -3.02 16.96
C THR A 20 -0.91 -4.31 17.39
N GLY A 21 -0.47 -5.48 16.92
CA GLY A 21 -1.11 -6.78 17.14
C GLY A 21 -2.50 -6.92 16.51
N LYS A 22 -3.02 -5.86 15.88
CA LYS A 22 -4.36 -5.82 15.28
C LYS A 22 -4.26 -6.02 13.77
N PRO A 23 -5.00 -6.97 13.18
CA PRO A 23 -5.01 -7.14 11.72
C PRO A 23 -5.64 -5.92 11.05
N LEU A 24 -4.94 -5.35 10.07
CA LEU A 24 -5.47 -4.28 9.23
C LEU A 24 -6.43 -4.87 8.20
N LYS A 25 -7.72 -4.94 8.56
CA LYS A 25 -8.77 -5.37 7.62
C LYS A 25 -9.18 -4.18 6.73
N PRO A 26 -9.27 -4.36 5.41
CA PRO A 26 -9.85 -3.33 4.55
C PRO A 26 -11.31 -3.07 4.93
N PRO A 27 -11.75 -1.80 4.98
CA PRO A 27 -13.17 -1.50 5.14
C PRO A 27 -13.94 -2.00 3.91
N LEU A 28 -15.21 -2.33 4.08
CA LEU A 28 -16.07 -2.84 3.00
C LEU A 28 -16.10 -1.88 1.79
N SER A 29 -16.08 -0.57 2.04
CA SER A 29 -16.00 0.46 1.01
C SER A 29 -14.77 0.33 0.11
N TYR A 30 -13.62 -0.01 0.70
CA TYR A 30 -12.38 -0.22 -0.05
C TYR A 30 -12.45 -1.48 -0.90
N THR A 31 -13.00 -2.57 -0.34
CA THR A 31 -13.21 -3.81 -1.10
C THR A 31 -14.15 -3.57 -2.28
N LEU A 32 -15.26 -2.88 -2.08
CA LEU A 32 -16.20 -2.52 -3.15
C LEU A 32 -15.53 -1.66 -4.22
N LEU A 33 -14.74 -0.65 -3.81
CA LEU A 33 -13.96 0.18 -4.73
C LEU A 33 -12.98 -0.66 -5.56
N GLN A 34 -12.28 -1.63 -4.96
CA GLN A 34 -11.41 -2.52 -5.72
C GLN A 34 -12.19 -3.36 -6.73
N TRP A 35 -13.36 -3.88 -6.35
CA TRP A 35 -14.20 -4.67 -7.25
C TRP A 35 -14.72 -3.89 -8.45
N THR A 36 -14.88 -2.56 -8.36
CA THR A 36 -15.33 -1.72 -9.48
C THR A 36 -14.18 -1.12 -10.28
N VAL A 37 -13.15 -0.60 -9.60
CA VAL A 37 -12.03 0.12 -10.24
C VAL A 37 -11.07 -0.84 -10.95
N VAL A 38 -10.81 -2.02 -10.38
CA VAL A 38 -9.84 -2.97 -10.97
C VAL A 38 -10.28 -3.51 -12.33
N PRO A 39 -11.53 -3.95 -12.54
CA PRO A 39 -12.01 -4.34 -13.87
C PRO A 39 -11.90 -3.20 -14.89
N PHE A 40 -12.25 -1.97 -14.50
CA PHE A 40 -12.16 -0.80 -15.36
C PHE A 40 -10.71 -0.57 -15.81
N ILE A 41 -9.75 -0.56 -14.88
CA ILE A 41 -8.32 -0.41 -15.22
C ILE A 41 -7.85 -1.51 -16.17
N ARG A 42 -8.20 -2.77 -15.88
CA ARG A 42 -7.80 -3.91 -16.72
C ARG A 42 -8.43 -3.88 -18.12
N PHE A 43 -9.56 -3.19 -18.27
CA PHE A 43 -10.20 -2.98 -19.56
C PHE A 43 -9.41 -1.96 -20.41
N PHE A 44 -8.99 -0.83 -19.81
CA PHE A 44 -8.26 0.22 -20.55
C PHE A 44 -6.76 -0.03 -20.65
N ILE A 45 -6.16 -0.76 -19.70
CA ILE A 45 -4.72 -0.96 -19.58
C ILE A 45 -4.40 -2.45 -19.68
N ARG A 46 -3.56 -2.81 -20.65
CA ARG A 46 -3.03 -4.16 -20.79
C ARG A 46 -1.94 -4.44 -19.76
N ILE A 47 -2.34 -4.97 -18.61
CA ILE A 47 -1.41 -5.33 -17.53
C ILE A 47 -0.98 -6.80 -17.67
N LYS A 48 0.33 -7.05 -17.67
CA LYS A 48 0.94 -8.40 -17.65
C LYS A 48 1.74 -8.58 -16.36
N PRO A 49 1.09 -9.06 -15.28
CA PRO A 49 1.78 -9.25 -14.01
C PRO A 49 2.56 -10.57 -14.00
N TYR A 50 3.76 -10.56 -13.41
CA TYR A 50 4.63 -11.72 -13.25
C TYR A 50 5.00 -11.87 -11.76
N GLY A 51 5.15 -13.09 -11.27
CA GLY A 51 5.58 -13.32 -9.88
C GLY A 51 4.53 -13.04 -8.82
N ILE A 52 3.23 -12.99 -9.17
CA ILE A 52 2.14 -12.66 -8.23
C ILE A 52 2.07 -13.69 -7.09
N GLU A 53 2.45 -14.93 -7.35
CA GLU A 53 2.52 -16.01 -6.38
C GLU A 53 3.49 -15.73 -5.22
N ARG A 54 4.43 -14.79 -5.41
CA ARG A 54 5.38 -14.36 -4.38
C ARG A 54 4.76 -13.39 -3.36
N ILE A 55 3.57 -12.87 -3.64
CA ILE A 55 2.87 -11.95 -2.73
C ILE A 55 2.37 -12.76 -1.52
N PRO A 56 2.75 -12.39 -0.28
CA PRO A 56 2.31 -13.11 0.91
C PRO A 56 0.78 -13.13 1.04
N LYS A 57 0.19 -14.33 1.10
CA LYS A 57 -1.27 -14.51 1.28
C LYS A 57 -1.74 -14.08 2.67
N GLN A 58 -0.86 -14.22 3.67
CA GLN A 58 -1.12 -13.89 5.07
C GLN A 58 -0.07 -12.89 5.56
N GLY A 59 -0.41 -12.11 6.58
CA GLY A 59 0.47 -11.07 7.12
C GLY A 59 0.56 -9.82 6.24
N SER A 60 1.28 -8.82 6.76
CA SER A 60 1.65 -7.59 6.08
C SER A 60 3.01 -7.73 5.39
N GLY A 61 3.35 -6.75 4.56
CA GLY A 61 4.67 -6.65 3.94
C GLY A 61 4.89 -5.23 3.42
N ILE A 62 6.15 -4.89 3.17
CA ILE A 62 6.53 -3.62 2.56
C ILE A 62 6.68 -3.87 1.05
N PHE A 63 5.88 -3.16 0.25
CA PHE A 63 5.99 -3.19 -1.20
C PHE A 63 6.87 -2.01 -1.64
N VAL A 64 7.97 -2.33 -2.30
CA VAL A 64 8.88 -1.33 -2.87
C VAL A 64 8.77 -1.42 -4.39
N ALA A 65 8.51 -0.29 -5.02
CA ALA A 65 8.39 -0.18 -6.47
C ALA A 65 9.02 1.11 -6.96
N ASN A 66 9.51 1.10 -8.20
CA ASN A 66 9.83 2.31 -8.92
C ASN A 66 8.54 3.14 -9.15
N HIS A 67 8.67 4.47 -9.08
CA HIS A 67 7.57 5.40 -9.34
C HIS A 67 7.91 6.26 -10.55
N LEU A 68 7.34 5.92 -11.70
CA LEU A 68 7.54 6.58 -12.99
C LEU A 68 6.37 7.47 -13.38
N SER A 69 5.18 7.22 -12.84
CA SER A 69 3.96 7.93 -13.25
C SER A 69 2.91 8.00 -12.14
N HIS A 70 2.03 8.99 -12.21
CA HIS A 70 0.91 9.12 -11.28
C HIS A 70 -0.07 7.94 -11.30
N VAL A 71 -0.06 7.11 -12.36
CA VAL A 71 -0.95 5.93 -12.46
C VAL A 71 -0.37 4.70 -11.76
N ASP A 72 0.90 4.69 -11.36
CA ASP A 72 1.54 3.52 -10.75
C ASP A 72 0.79 2.96 -9.53
N PRO A 73 0.32 3.79 -8.56
CA PRO A 73 -0.38 3.27 -7.39
C PRO A 73 -1.66 2.51 -7.77
N ILE A 74 -2.34 2.97 -8.82
CA ILE A 74 -3.58 2.41 -9.34
C ILE A 74 -3.31 1.06 -10.02
N VAL A 75 -2.25 0.97 -10.83
CA VAL A 75 -1.81 -0.28 -11.48
C VAL A 75 -1.40 -1.31 -10.44
N VAL A 76 -0.62 -0.93 -9.43
CA VAL A 76 -0.16 -1.84 -8.38
C VAL A 76 -1.32 -2.36 -7.53
N ILE A 77 -2.29 -1.51 -7.15
CA ILE A 77 -3.52 -1.93 -6.45
C ILE A 77 -4.27 -3.00 -7.28
N SER A 78 -4.34 -2.82 -8.61
CA SER A 78 -5.05 -3.74 -9.50
C SER A 78 -4.43 -5.14 -9.60
N VAL A 79 -3.13 -5.26 -9.28
CA VAL A 79 -2.38 -6.52 -9.33
C VAL A 79 -2.29 -7.19 -7.97
N VAL A 80 -1.92 -6.44 -6.92
CA VAL A 80 -1.62 -7.00 -5.59
C VAL A 80 -2.88 -7.51 -4.88
N ARG A 81 -4.05 -6.92 -5.16
CA ARG A 81 -5.36 -7.33 -4.59
C ARG A 81 -5.38 -7.41 -3.04
N LYS A 82 -4.46 -6.71 -2.39
CA LYS A 82 -4.47 -6.42 -0.94
C LYS A 82 -4.63 -4.92 -0.75
N LYS A 83 -5.05 -4.49 0.44
CA LYS A 83 -5.06 -3.06 0.78
C LYS A 83 -3.62 -2.57 0.89
N LEU A 84 -3.28 -1.58 0.07
CA LEU A 84 -1.98 -0.94 0.06
C LEU A 84 -2.06 0.45 0.70
N HIS A 85 -1.05 0.73 1.51
CA HIS A 85 -0.83 2.00 2.18
C HIS A 85 0.45 2.60 1.61
N TYR A 86 0.30 3.59 0.74
CA TYR A 86 1.40 4.34 0.14
C TYR A 86 1.80 5.50 1.04
N LEU A 87 3.09 5.81 0.99
CA LEU A 87 3.62 7.10 1.46
C LEU A 87 3.24 8.16 0.42
N ALA A 88 2.38 9.09 0.80
CA ALA A 88 1.85 10.14 -0.06
C ALA A 88 2.31 11.52 0.45
N LYS A 89 2.51 12.45 -0.49
CA LYS A 89 2.93 13.82 -0.21
C LYS A 89 1.84 14.55 0.60
N ASP A 90 2.24 15.47 1.47
CA ASP A 90 1.34 16.21 2.35
C ASP A 90 0.26 17.01 1.61
N GLU A 91 0.55 17.54 0.42
CA GLU A 91 -0.44 18.30 -0.36
C GLU A 91 -1.58 17.43 -0.89
N HIS A 92 -1.38 16.10 -0.98
CA HIS A 92 -2.49 15.19 -1.29
C HIS A 92 -3.51 15.13 -0.16
N PHE A 93 -3.14 15.52 1.06
CA PHE A 93 -4.05 15.57 2.21
C PHE A 93 -4.71 16.94 2.40
N THR A 94 -4.26 17.97 1.68
CA THR A 94 -4.87 19.32 1.71
C THR A 94 -5.73 19.59 0.48
N THR A 95 -5.45 18.96 -0.66
CA THR A 95 -6.21 19.14 -1.90
C THR A 95 -7.64 18.57 -1.77
N PRO A 96 -8.70 19.37 -2.01
CA PRO A 96 -10.09 18.90 -1.94
C PRO A 96 -10.34 17.71 -2.88
N GLY A 97 -11.16 16.74 -2.43
CA GLY A 97 -11.41 15.50 -3.15
C GLY A 97 -10.28 14.46 -3.02
N VAL A 98 -9.04 14.84 -3.33
CA VAL A 98 -7.86 13.96 -3.17
C VAL A 98 -7.67 13.60 -1.69
N SER A 99 -7.80 14.58 -0.79
CA SER A 99 -7.72 14.37 0.66
C SER A 99 -8.74 13.35 1.17
N LEU A 100 -9.97 13.37 0.63
CA LEU A 100 -11.00 12.41 0.98
C LEU A 100 -10.59 11.00 0.55
N LEU A 101 -10.06 10.85 -0.67
CA LEU A 101 -9.57 9.57 -1.17
C LEU A 101 -8.39 9.05 -0.33
N MET A 102 -7.42 9.91 -0.01
CA MET A 102 -6.26 9.55 0.81
C MET A 102 -6.70 9.04 2.20
N LYS A 103 -7.60 9.76 2.87
CA LYS A 103 -8.15 9.37 4.18
C LYS A 103 -9.00 8.10 4.10
N ALA A 104 -9.90 8.00 3.12
CA ALA A 104 -10.80 6.85 2.96
C ALA A 104 -10.03 5.55 2.64
N THR A 105 -8.95 5.65 1.88
CA THR A 105 -8.10 4.50 1.53
C THR A 105 -6.99 4.24 2.55
N GLY A 106 -6.74 5.19 3.46
CA GLY A 106 -5.79 5.05 4.57
C GLY A 106 -4.34 5.26 4.17
N GLN A 107 -4.06 6.16 3.21
CA GLN A 107 -2.69 6.47 2.82
C GLN A 107 -1.93 7.17 3.95
N ILE A 108 -0.60 7.04 3.94
CA ILE A 108 0.26 7.58 4.99
C ILE A 108 0.82 8.92 4.50
N LYS A 109 0.55 9.99 5.25
CA LYS A 109 1.10 11.33 4.97
C LYS A 109 2.60 11.33 5.24
N THR A 110 3.38 11.92 4.34
CA THR A 110 4.82 12.15 4.54
C THR A 110 5.16 13.59 4.22
N GLU A 111 5.97 14.21 5.06
CA GLU A 111 6.50 15.56 4.84
C GLU A 111 7.91 15.42 4.26
N ARG A 112 8.07 15.83 3.00
CA ARG A 112 9.33 15.65 2.26
C ARG A 112 10.39 16.66 2.64
N GLU A 113 10.00 17.83 3.15
CA GLU A 113 10.92 18.93 3.42
C GLU A 113 11.48 18.94 4.85
N SER A 114 10.68 18.52 5.84
CA SER A 114 11.11 18.46 7.25
C SER A 114 11.80 17.14 7.59
N GLY A 115 11.67 16.10 6.76
CA GLY A 115 12.15 14.77 7.08
C GLY A 115 11.44 14.19 8.31
N ALA A 116 11.58 12.88 8.50
CA ALA A 116 10.94 12.14 9.59
C ALA A 116 11.56 12.47 10.97
N ALA A 117 11.35 13.69 11.47
CA ALA A 117 11.73 14.07 12.82
C ALA A 117 10.89 13.34 13.89
N ASP A 118 9.67 12.96 13.51
CA ASP A 118 8.66 12.43 14.45
C ASP A 118 8.20 10.99 14.11
N ALA A 119 8.93 10.26 13.24
CA ALA A 119 8.59 8.88 12.90
C ALA A 119 9.16 7.86 13.89
#